data_AF-A0A7J7NVC6-F1
#
_entry.id   AF-A0A7J7NVC6-F1
#
_cell.length_a   1.000
_cell.length_b   1.000
_cell.length_c   1.000
_cell.angle_alpha   90.00
_cell.angle_beta   90.00
_cell.angle_gamma   90.00
#
_symmetry.space_group_name_H-M   'P 1'
#
loop_
_entity.id
_entity.type
_entity.pdbx_description
1 polymer ?
#
loop_
_entity_poly.entity_id
_entity_poly.type
_entity_poly.pdbx_seq_one_letter_code
_entity_poly.pdbx_strand_id
1 'polypeptide(L)'
;MTIIAGALQLTQKIAKDTMTPISDTFAVDINAKLDRNLMKSILEKGHSRVPVYYDQSTNIIGMILVKNLLTTHPADEAPVKSVTIRKILRYIICVKLAEEEEAVGIITMEDAIEELLQEEIFDETDNHYEDS
;
A
#
# COMPACT_ATOMS: atom_id res chain seq x y z
N MET A 1 -5.90 -26.84 -1.28
CA MET A 1 -6.42 -26.88 0.10
C MET A 1 -7.92 -26.52 0.12
N THR A 2 -8.63 -26.47 1.25
CA THR A 2 -10.06 -26.11 1.28
C THR A 2 -10.31 -24.76 1.96
N ILE A 3 -11.18 -23.93 1.38
CA ILE A 3 -11.58 -22.60 1.90
C ILE A 3 -12.08 -22.66 3.36
N ILE A 4 -12.69 -23.78 3.76
CA ILE A 4 -13.19 -24.00 5.13
C ILE A 4 -12.06 -23.94 6.16
N ALA A 5 -10.86 -24.46 5.82
CA ALA A 5 -9.71 -24.43 6.71
C ALA A 5 -9.17 -23.00 6.90
N GLY A 6 -9.00 -22.25 5.80
CA GLY A 6 -8.56 -20.85 5.83
C GLY A 6 -9.55 -19.95 6.58
N ALA A 7 -10.86 -20.14 6.37
CA ALA A 7 -11.90 -19.42 7.10
C ALA A 7 -11.83 -19.67 8.62
N LEU A 8 -11.57 -20.91 9.05
CA LEU A 8 -11.43 -21.24 10.48
C LEU A 8 -10.16 -20.61 11.08
N GLN A 9 -9.05 -20.58 10.33
CA GLN A 9 -7.79 -19.97 10.78
C GLN A 9 -7.87 -18.44 10.87
N LEU A 10 -8.55 -17.79 9.91
CA LEU A 10 -8.78 -16.34 9.90
C LEU A 10 -9.48 -15.85 11.18
N THR A 11 -10.34 -16.67 11.80
CA THR A 11 -10.98 -16.30 13.08
C THR A 11 -10.00 -16.22 14.27
N GLN A 12 -8.80 -16.78 14.14
CA GLN A 12 -7.78 -16.84 15.20
C GLN A 12 -6.57 -15.95 14.93
N LYS A 13 -6.37 -15.48 13.69
CA LYS A 13 -5.29 -14.56 13.32
C LYS A 13 -5.65 -13.10 13.60
N ILE A 14 -4.65 -12.30 13.91
CA ILE A 14 -4.75 -10.84 14.01
C ILE A 14 -4.14 -10.19 12.77
N ALA A 15 -4.56 -8.96 12.44
CA ALA A 15 -4.02 -8.23 11.28
C ALA A 15 -2.48 -8.12 11.30
N LYS A 16 -1.87 -8.10 12.48
CA LYS A 16 -0.42 -8.08 12.65
C LYS A 16 0.28 -9.31 12.06
N ASP A 17 -0.41 -10.44 11.96
CA ASP A 17 0.17 -11.70 11.49
C ASP A 17 0.36 -11.70 9.96
N THR A 18 -0.35 -10.82 9.24
CA THR A 18 -0.40 -10.80 7.77
C THR A 18 -0.12 -9.43 7.16
N MET A 19 -0.11 -8.36 7.97
CA MET A 19 0.20 -7.02 7.48
C MET A 19 1.63 -6.93 6.95
N THR A 20 1.83 -6.08 5.94
CA THR A 20 3.15 -5.59 5.56
C THR A 20 3.60 -4.51 6.56
N PRO A 21 4.76 -4.63 7.21
CA PRO A 21 5.27 -3.60 8.11
C PRO A 21 5.43 -2.23 7.42
N ILE A 22 5.22 -1.15 8.17
CA ILE A 22 5.38 0.21 7.61
C ILE A 22 6.81 0.49 7.13
N SER A 23 7.81 -0.14 7.75
CA SER A 23 9.22 -0.05 7.36
C SER A 23 9.49 -0.61 5.96
N ASP A 24 8.68 -1.57 5.53
CA ASP A 24 8.86 -2.32 4.29
C ASP A 24 7.87 -1.82 3.21
N THR A 25 7.05 -0.84 3.56
CA THR A 25 6.05 -0.24 2.70
C THR A 25 6.65 0.87 1.84
N PHE A 26 6.40 0.85 0.53
CA PHE A 26 6.68 1.99 -0.33
C PHE A 26 5.61 3.08 -0.15
N ALA A 27 5.98 4.19 0.51
CA ALA A 27 5.12 5.35 0.73
C ALA A 27 5.79 6.64 0.22
N VAL A 28 4.99 7.66 -0.10
CA VAL A 28 5.49 8.93 -0.67
C VAL A 28 5.18 10.12 0.23
N ASP A 29 6.11 11.07 0.33
CA ASP A 29 5.90 12.33 1.06
C ASP A 29 4.90 13.21 0.29
N ILE A 30 3.95 13.82 0.99
CA ILE A 30 2.99 14.78 0.43
C ILE A 30 3.64 16.00 -0.25
N ASN A 31 4.87 16.36 0.13
CA ASN A 31 5.66 17.45 -0.43
C ASN A 31 6.64 16.99 -1.50
N ALA A 32 6.78 15.67 -1.74
CA ALA A 32 7.60 15.16 -2.81
C ALA A 32 7.07 15.66 -4.17
N LYS A 33 8.00 15.88 -5.11
CA LYS A 33 7.66 16.25 -6.48
C LYS A 33 7.41 14.97 -7.29
N LEU A 34 6.34 14.95 -8.07
CA LEU A 34 6.03 13.89 -9.03
C LEU A 34 6.93 14.01 -10.26
N ASP A 35 8.24 13.93 -10.05
CA ASP A 35 9.24 13.96 -11.10
C ASP A 35 9.32 12.61 -11.84
N ARG A 36 10.16 12.54 -12.88
CA ARG A 36 10.32 11.33 -13.68
C ARG A 36 10.81 10.13 -12.87
N ASN A 37 11.63 10.36 -11.85
CA ASN A 37 12.22 9.28 -11.05
C ASN A 37 11.16 8.69 -10.10
N LEU A 38 10.45 9.56 -9.37
CA LEU A 38 9.39 9.14 -8.45
C LEU A 38 8.25 8.46 -9.21
N MET A 39 7.81 9.05 -10.33
CA MET A 39 6.78 8.45 -11.18
C MET A 39 7.19 7.08 -11.69
N LYS A 40 8.46 6.93 -12.14
CA LYS A 40 8.99 5.64 -12.56
C LYS A 40 8.99 4.63 -11.42
N SER A 41 9.48 5.01 -10.24
CA SER A 41 9.48 4.13 -9.06
C SER A 41 8.07 3.71 -8.64
N ILE A 42 7.09 4.61 -8.69
CA ILE A 42 5.69 4.28 -8.40
C ILE A 42 5.15 3.23 -9.38
N LEU A 43 5.44 3.40 -10.68
CA LEU A 43 4.95 2.49 -11.72
C LEU A 43 5.67 1.14 -11.71
N GLU A 44 6.98 1.12 -11.46
CA GLU A 44 7.77 -0.13 -11.35
C GLU A 44 7.34 -0.99 -10.17
N LYS A 45 6.79 -0.39 -9.11
CA LYS A 45 6.25 -1.13 -7.97
C LYS A 45 4.94 -1.86 -8.28
N GLY A 46 4.26 -1.54 -9.37
CA GLY A 46 3.04 -2.24 -9.80
C GLY A 46 1.80 -2.01 -8.92
N HIS A 47 1.93 -1.40 -7.74
CA HIS A 47 0.80 -1.23 -6.83
C HIS A 47 -0.29 -0.29 -7.36
N SER A 48 -1.54 -0.69 -7.19
CA SER A 48 -2.70 0.15 -7.53
C SER A 48 -2.85 1.40 -6.64
N ARG A 49 -2.33 1.33 -5.40
CA ARG A 49 -2.49 2.37 -4.37
C ARG A 49 -1.17 2.59 -3.67
N VAL A 50 -0.78 3.85 -3.50
CA VAL A 50 0.45 4.24 -2.80
C VAL A 50 0.10 5.11 -1.59
N PRO A 51 0.52 4.74 -0.37
CA PRO A 51 0.33 5.56 0.83
C PRO A 51 1.06 6.89 0.71
N VAL A 52 0.44 7.93 1.29
CA VAL A 52 1.03 9.26 1.40
C VAL A 52 1.23 9.60 2.86
N TYR A 53 2.42 10.06 3.21
CA TYR A 53 2.78 10.47 4.55
C TYR A 53 3.15 11.96 4.62
N TYR A 54 3.19 12.50 5.84
CA TYR A 54 3.71 13.84 6.11
C TYR A 54 4.78 13.78 7.19
N ASP A 55 5.96 14.31 6.88
CA ASP A 55 7.14 14.40 7.76
C ASP A 55 7.77 13.04 8.10
N GLN A 56 6.99 12.10 8.65
CA GLN A 56 7.44 10.75 9.02
C GLN A 56 6.65 9.70 8.24
N SER A 57 7.32 8.62 7.79
CA SER A 57 6.68 7.54 7.03
C SER A 57 5.60 6.79 7.82
N THR A 58 5.64 6.85 9.15
CA THR A 58 4.60 6.31 10.04
C THR A 58 3.36 7.22 10.10
N ASN A 59 3.47 8.50 9.74
CA ASN A 59 2.36 9.45 9.72
C ASN A 59 1.62 9.43 8.38
N ILE A 60 0.90 8.33 8.12
CA ILE A 60 0.10 8.16 6.91
C ILE A 60 -1.16 9.03 6.94
N ILE A 61 -1.25 9.98 6.03
CA ILE A 61 -2.37 10.93 5.92
C ILE A 61 -3.41 10.51 4.88
N GLY A 62 -3.07 9.56 4.00
CA GLY A 62 -3.95 9.11 2.94
C GLY A 62 -3.26 8.19 1.95
N MET A 63 -3.85 8.06 0.76
CA MET A 63 -3.28 7.31 -0.36
C MET A 63 -3.63 7.92 -1.71
N ILE A 64 -2.79 7.66 -2.69
CA ILE A 64 -2.98 8.00 -4.09
C ILE A 64 -3.37 6.74 -4.85
N LEU A 65 -4.28 6.90 -5.81
CA LEU A 65 -4.52 5.87 -6.81
C LEU A 65 -3.54 6.10 -7.96
N VAL A 66 -2.73 5.10 -8.31
CA VAL A 66 -1.70 5.25 -9.36
C VAL A 66 -2.33 5.62 -10.70
N LYS A 67 -3.54 5.15 -11.00
CA LYS A 67 -4.30 5.57 -12.19
C LYS A 67 -4.56 7.09 -12.29
N ASN A 68 -4.59 7.81 -11.16
CA ASN A 68 -4.75 9.27 -11.18
C ASN A 68 -3.45 9.98 -11.61
N LEU A 69 -2.31 9.30 -11.57
CA LEU A 69 -1.03 9.84 -12.02
C LEU A 69 -0.90 9.82 -13.55
N LEU A 70 -1.73 9.03 -14.25
CA LEU A 70 -1.75 8.97 -15.72
C LEU A 70 -2.08 10.32 -16.38
N THR A 71 -2.77 11.22 -15.67
CA THR A 71 -3.09 12.56 -16.16
C THR A 71 -2.04 13.62 -15.77
N THR A 72 -1.01 13.24 -15.03
CA THR A 72 0.02 14.17 -14.54
C THR A 72 1.28 14.05 -15.39
N HIS A 73 1.82 15.17 -15.85
CA HIS A 73 3.04 15.15 -16.65
C HIS A 73 4.28 15.31 -15.76
N PRO A 74 5.30 14.42 -15.87
CA PRO A 74 6.50 14.52 -15.03
C PRO A 74 7.30 15.82 -15.20
N ALA A 75 7.11 16.53 -16.31
CA ALA A 75 7.74 17.82 -16.58
C ALA A 75 7.19 18.97 -15.71
N ASP A 76 5.98 18.81 -15.16
CA ASP A 76 5.34 19.83 -14.33
C ASP A 76 5.90 19.85 -12.89
N GLU A 77 6.66 18.81 -12.50
CA GLU A 77 7.18 18.61 -11.14
C GLU A 77 6.14 18.88 -10.04
N ALA A 78 4.88 18.55 -10.34
CA ALA A 78 3.76 18.88 -9.48
C ALA A 78 3.95 18.18 -8.12
N PRO A 79 3.73 18.88 -6.99
CA PRO A 79 3.89 18.26 -5.69
C PRO A 79 2.80 17.21 -5.47
N VAL A 80 3.08 16.15 -4.73
CA VAL A 80 2.11 15.07 -4.45
C VAL A 80 0.78 15.60 -3.90
N LYS A 81 0.78 16.66 -3.09
CA LYS A 81 -0.45 17.32 -2.62
C LYS A 81 -1.37 17.87 -3.71
N SER A 82 -0.90 18.07 -4.94
CA SER A 82 -1.72 18.57 -6.04
C SER A 82 -2.57 17.47 -6.68
N VAL A 83 -2.27 16.19 -6.42
CA VAL A 83 -3.11 15.08 -6.87
C VAL A 83 -4.15 14.73 -5.81
N THR A 84 -5.24 14.11 -6.24
CA THR A 84 -6.32 13.69 -5.34
C THR A 84 -5.82 12.62 -4.37
N ILE A 85 -5.51 13.03 -3.14
CA ILE A 85 -5.23 12.15 -2.01
C ILE A 85 -6.57 11.71 -1.42
N ARG A 86 -6.81 10.40 -1.44
CA ARG A 86 -7.99 9.81 -0.81
C ARG A 86 -7.66 9.51 0.65
N LYS A 87 -8.55 9.91 1.55
CA LYS A 87 -8.49 9.44 2.94
C LYS A 87 -8.62 7.93 2.93
N ILE A 88 -7.78 7.27 3.72
CA ILE A 88 -7.91 5.84 3.95
C ILE A 88 -9.27 5.61 4.61
N LEU A 89 -10.18 4.97 3.88
CA LEU A 89 -11.40 4.42 4.48
C LEU A 89 -10.90 3.36 5.46
N ARG A 90 -11.38 3.40 6.70
CA ARG A 90 -10.97 2.65 7.92
C ARG A 90 -10.73 1.12 7.79
N TYR A 91 -10.81 0.55 6.60
CA TYR A 91 -10.61 -0.87 6.29
C TYR A 91 -9.16 -1.26 5.97
N ILE A 92 -8.26 -0.32 5.64
CA ILE A 92 -6.82 -0.58 5.78
C ILE A 92 -6.51 -0.29 7.24
N ILE A 93 -6.22 -1.34 7.99
CA ILE A 93 -5.90 -1.23 9.41
C ILE A 93 -4.49 -0.59 9.52
N CYS A 94 -4.43 0.74 9.43
CA CYS A 94 -3.49 1.50 10.23
C CYS A 94 -3.85 1.15 11.68
N VAL A 95 -3.16 0.16 12.27
CA VAL A 95 -3.27 -0.07 13.72
C VAL A 95 -2.61 1.15 14.35
N LYS A 96 -3.40 2.20 14.58
CA LYS A 96 -3.05 3.26 15.52
C LYS A 96 -2.98 2.57 16.88
N LEU A 97 -1.79 2.22 17.34
CA LEU A 97 -1.61 1.77 18.70
C LEU A 97 -1.95 2.95 19.61
N ALA A 98 -2.75 2.67 20.64
CA ALA A 98 -3.27 3.68 21.55
C ALA A 98 -2.15 4.63 22.02
N GLU A 99 -2.46 5.93 21.94
CA GLU A 99 -1.65 7.10 22.32
C GLU A 99 -0.66 7.67 21.28
N GLU A 100 -0.24 6.91 20.25
CA GLU A 100 0.58 7.44 19.16
C GLU A 100 -0.15 7.25 17.81
N GLU A 101 -0.36 8.34 17.06
CA GLU A 101 -1.12 8.35 15.79
C GLU A 101 -0.35 7.72 14.61
N GLU A 102 0.51 6.75 14.88
CA GLU A 102 1.46 6.20 13.91
C GLU A 102 0.97 4.88 13.31
N ALA A 103 1.19 4.74 12.00
CA ALA A 103 0.93 3.53 11.24
C ALA A 103 2.03 2.49 11.51
N VAL A 104 1.64 1.28 11.91
CA VAL A 104 2.59 0.16 12.12
C VAL A 104 2.72 -0.77 10.91
N GLY A 105 1.75 -0.71 9.98
CA GLY A 105 1.71 -1.57 8.80
C GLY A 105 0.48 -1.34 7.94
N ILE A 106 0.45 -2.03 6.81
CA ILE A 106 -0.64 -2.00 5.82
C ILE A 106 -1.15 -3.42 5.62
N ILE A 107 -2.47 -3.54 5.57
CA ILE A 107 -3.17 -4.76 5.21
C ILE A 107 -4.12 -4.47 4.06
N THR A 108 -4.16 -5.36 3.07
CA THR A 108 -4.99 -5.25 1.88
C THR A 108 -6.07 -6.33 1.86
N MET A 109 -6.96 -6.29 0.86
CA MET A 109 -7.90 -7.39 0.66
C MET A 109 -7.22 -8.60 0.04
N GLU A 110 -6.09 -8.46 -0.64
CA GLU A 110 -5.31 -9.58 -1.17
C GLU A 110 -4.82 -10.44 0.00
N ASP A 111 -4.18 -9.84 1.00
CA ASP A 111 -3.70 -10.55 2.20
C ASP A 111 -4.83 -11.35 2.89
N ALA A 112 -6.04 -10.78 2.94
CA ALA A 112 -7.20 -11.46 3.53
C ALA A 112 -7.72 -12.62 2.68
N ILE A 113 -7.65 -12.51 1.36
CA ILE A 113 -8.06 -13.57 0.43
C ILE A 113 -6.99 -14.66 0.36
N GLU A 114 -5.71 -14.32 0.37
CA GLU A 114 -4.59 -15.27 0.45
C GLU A 114 -4.71 -16.15 1.68
N GLU A 115 -5.02 -15.55 2.83
CA GLU A 115 -5.31 -16.30 4.05
C GLU A 115 -6.58 -17.15 3.95
N LEU A 116 -7.61 -16.69 3.25
CA LEU A 116 -8.82 -17.49 3.07
C LEU A 116 -8.57 -18.70 2.16
N LEU A 117 -7.78 -18.51 1.10
CA LEU A 117 -7.46 -19.53 0.11
C LEU A 117 -6.31 -20.44 0.56
N GLN A 118 -5.49 -19.98 1.50
CA GLN A 118 -4.23 -20.60 1.92
C GLN A 118 -3.24 -20.77 0.75
N GLU A 119 -3.29 -19.85 -0.22
CA GLU A 119 -2.51 -19.83 -1.46
C GLU A 119 -2.17 -18.37 -1.79
N GLU A 120 -0.98 -18.09 -2.35
CA GLU A 120 -0.62 -16.75 -2.80
C GLU A 120 -1.45 -16.34 -4.02
N ILE A 121 -1.84 -15.07 -4.06
CA ILE A 121 -2.57 -14.49 -5.18
C ILE A 121 -1.57 -13.73 -6.02
N PHE A 122 -1.20 -14.31 -7.16
CA PHE A 122 -0.37 -13.63 -8.14
C PHE A 122 -1.21 -12.64 -8.94
N ASP A 123 -0.93 -11.34 -8.81
CA ASP A 123 -1.42 -10.30 -9.70
C ASP A 123 -0.55 -10.21 -10.97
N GLU A 124 -1.06 -9.54 -12.01
CA GLU A 124 -0.39 -9.37 -13.30
C GLU A 124 1.01 -8.74 -13.19
N THR A 125 1.33 -8.07 -12.07
CA THR A 125 2.62 -7.43 -11.80
C THR A 125 3.61 -8.29 -11.03
N ASP A 126 3.23 -9.47 -10.52
CA ASP A 126 4.04 -10.27 -9.60
C ASP A 126 5.12 -11.14 -10.28
N ASN A 127 5.40 -10.90 -11.55
CA ASN A 127 6.50 -11.55 -12.26
C ASN A 127 7.23 -10.55 -13.16
N HIS A 128 8.44 -10.14 -12.78
CA HIS A 128 9.59 -9.84 -13.67
C HIS A 128 10.86 -9.43 -12.89
N TYR A 129 11.29 -10.21 -11.88
CA TYR A 129 12.66 -10.18 -11.36
C TYR A 129 13.17 -11.58 -10.99
N GLU A 130 13.02 -12.54 -11.90
CA GLU A 130 13.94 -13.68 -11.99
C GLU A 130 14.31 -13.84 -13.46
N ASP A 131 15.33 -13.09 -13.89
CA ASP A 131 16.35 -13.63 -14.78
C ASP A 131 17.57 -12.69 -14.76
N SER A 132 18.74 -13.33 -14.65
CA SER A 132 20.06 -12.75 -14.44
C SER A 132 20.60 -11.93 -15.62
#